data_AF-A0A521WI61-F1
#
_entry.id   AF-A0A521WI61-F1
#
_cell.length_a   1.000
_cell.length_b   1.000
_cell.length_c   1.000
_cell.angle_alpha   90.00
_cell.angle_beta   90.00
_cell.angle_gamma   90.00
#
_symmetry.space_group_name_H-M   'P 1'
#
loop_
_entity.id
_entity.type
_entity.pdbx_description
1 polymer ?
#
loop_
_entity_poly.entity_id
_entity_poly.type
_entity_poly.pdbx_seq_one_letter_code
_entity_poly.pdbx_strand_id
1 'polypeptide(L)'
;MREAGSGNGEAPAVMRTAIRSYRDIEAYRRAMGLLAPLHRLVARFPDVERFELASQLRRAAKSVPANIAEGYGKKRSAKEFKSYLGHALGSANEVVVHLEIAVAIGYVAQEDIQALVDGYDIVAKQLYRLIESWTDYGKQGSTSARETARRT
;
A
#
# COMPACT_ATOMS: atom_id res chain seq x y z
N MET A 1 -9.61 -49.33 -19.39
CA MET A 1 -9.96 -47.89 -19.36
C MET A 1 -9.11 -47.24 -18.30
N ARG A 2 -8.38 -46.17 -18.63
CA ARG A 2 -7.40 -45.51 -17.74
C ARG A 2 -8.14 -44.54 -16.82
N GLU A 3 -7.99 -44.69 -15.50
CA GLU A 3 -8.52 -43.74 -14.52
C GLU A 3 -7.45 -42.77 -14.04
N ALA A 4 -7.86 -41.51 -14.06
CA ALA A 4 -7.31 -40.26 -13.57
C ALA A 4 -6.04 -40.30 -12.69
N GLY A 5 -4.98 -39.67 -13.19
CA GLY A 5 -3.90 -39.16 -12.36
C GLY A 5 -4.40 -37.99 -11.51
N SER A 6 -4.34 -38.17 -10.19
CA SER A 6 -4.54 -37.11 -9.20
C SER A 6 -3.33 -36.18 -9.23
N GLY A 7 -3.43 -35.09 -9.97
CA GLY A 7 -2.45 -34.00 -9.94
C GLY A 7 -2.63 -33.21 -8.65
N ASN A 8 -1.72 -33.42 -7.70
CA ASN A 8 -1.50 -32.50 -6.59
C ASN A 8 -1.13 -31.12 -7.15
N GLY A 9 -2.13 -30.25 -7.29
CA GLY A 9 -1.93 -28.84 -7.55
C GLY A 9 -1.42 -28.15 -6.29
N GLU A 10 -0.13 -28.30 -5.99
CA GLU A 10 0.54 -27.35 -5.10
C GLU A 10 0.40 -25.96 -5.73
N ALA A 11 -0.33 -25.08 -5.04
CA ALA A 11 -0.40 -23.67 -5.39
C ALA A 11 1.03 -23.12 -5.51
N PRO A 12 1.36 -22.35 -6.57
CA PRO A 12 2.72 -21.89 -6.77
C PRO A 12 3.14 -21.04 -5.57
N ALA A 13 4.26 -21.40 -4.95
CA ALA A 13 4.87 -20.62 -3.89
C ALA A 13 5.01 -19.18 -4.36
N VAL A 14 4.38 -18.24 -3.65
CA VAL A 14 4.44 -16.81 -3.97
C VAL A 14 5.89 -16.37 -3.85
N MET A 15 6.61 -16.31 -4.98
CA MET A 15 7.99 -15.86 -5.00
C MET A 15 8.02 -14.39 -4.56
N ARG A 16 8.63 -14.13 -3.40
CA ARG A 16 8.92 -12.77 -2.95
C ARG A 16 10.01 -12.20 -3.86
N THR A 17 9.60 -11.47 -4.90
CA THR A 17 10.53 -10.77 -5.79
C THR A 17 11.37 -9.77 -4.99
N ALA A 18 12.68 -9.77 -5.22
CA ALA A 18 13.58 -8.80 -4.62
C ALA A 18 13.18 -7.36 -5.03
N ILE A 19 13.08 -6.44 -4.05
CA ILE A 19 12.68 -5.06 -4.28
C ILE A 19 13.89 -4.26 -4.83
N ARG A 20 13.93 -4.05 -6.14
CA ARG A 20 15.00 -3.30 -6.85
C ARG A 20 14.60 -1.85 -7.16
N SER A 21 13.30 -1.56 -7.13
CA SER A 21 12.72 -0.24 -7.28
C SER A 21 11.58 -0.05 -6.26
N TYR A 22 11.25 1.19 -5.91
CA TYR A 22 10.03 1.48 -5.16
C TYR A 22 8.78 1.01 -5.92
N ARG A 23 8.85 0.89 -7.25
CA ARG A 23 7.78 0.33 -8.08
C ARG A 23 7.53 -1.16 -7.82
N ASP A 24 8.49 -1.88 -7.25
CA ASP A 24 8.32 -3.27 -6.85
C ASP A 24 7.54 -3.41 -5.54
N ILE A 25 7.38 -2.32 -4.77
CA ILE A 25 6.63 -2.32 -3.51
C ILE A 25 5.13 -2.41 -3.83
N GLU A 26 4.50 -3.45 -3.32
CA GLU A 26 3.08 -3.71 -3.56
C GLU A 26 2.18 -2.57 -3.06
N ALA A 27 2.48 -2.02 -1.87
CA ALA A 27 1.77 -0.86 -1.32
C ALA A 27 1.82 0.36 -2.25
N TYR A 28 2.96 0.59 -2.92
CA TYR A 28 3.10 1.67 -3.89
C TYR A 28 2.19 1.46 -5.11
N ARG A 29 2.24 0.26 -5.71
CA ARG A 29 1.43 -0.06 -6.90
C ARG A 29 -0.06 0.07 -6.61
N ARG A 30 -0.50 -0.41 -5.45
CA ARG A 30 -1.88 -0.31 -5.01
C ARG A 30 -2.30 1.14 -4.75
N ALA A 31 -1.50 1.90 -4.01
CA ALA A 31 -1.79 3.31 -3.76
C ALA A 31 -1.89 4.12 -5.06
N MET A 32 -1.01 3.88 -6.04
CA MET A 32 -1.09 4.47 -7.38
C MET A 32 -2.41 4.14 -8.09
N GLY A 33 -2.86 2.88 -8.01
CA GLY A 33 -4.12 2.43 -8.60
C GLY A 33 -5.37 3.06 -7.97
N LEU A 34 -5.29 3.51 -6.71
CA LEU A 34 -6.40 4.12 -5.98
C LEU A 34 -6.55 5.63 -6.25
N LEU A 35 -5.56 6.29 -6.87
CA LEU A 35 -5.62 7.73 -7.13
C LEU A 35 -6.75 8.10 -8.10
N ALA A 36 -6.87 7.40 -9.22
CA ALA A 36 -7.89 7.69 -10.22
C ALA A 36 -9.35 7.53 -9.69
N PRO A 37 -9.72 6.41 -9.03
CA PRO A 37 -11.06 6.29 -8.45
C PRO A 37 -11.32 7.32 -7.34
N LEU A 38 -10.33 7.62 -6.49
CA LEU A 38 -10.46 8.66 -5.46
C LEU A 38 -10.72 10.03 -6.09
N HIS A 39 -9.97 10.41 -7.13
CA HIS A 39 -10.18 11.67 -7.83
C HIS A 39 -11.57 11.78 -8.47
N ARG A 40 -12.11 10.68 -9.00
CA ARG A 40 -13.48 10.63 -9.54
C ARG A 40 -14.52 10.77 -8.45
N LEU A 41 -14.35 10.10 -7.30
CA LEU A 41 -15.25 10.24 -6.17
C LEU A 41 -15.30 11.68 -5.67
N VAL A 42 -14.13 12.27 -5.43
CA VAL A 42 -14.00 13.64 -4.88
C VAL A 42 -14.52 14.71 -5.85
N ALA A 43 -14.61 14.42 -7.16
CA ALA A 43 -15.24 15.31 -8.13
C ALA A 43 -16.76 15.42 -7.97
N ARG A 44 -17.40 14.55 -7.16
CA ARG A 44 -18.84 14.59 -6.86
C ARG A 44 -19.18 15.49 -5.67
N PHE A 45 -18.19 15.98 -4.94
CA PHE A 45 -18.41 16.81 -3.75
C PHE A 45 -18.95 18.20 -4.17
N PRO A 46 -19.68 18.90 -3.28
CA PRO A 46 -20.10 20.28 -3.52
C PRO A 46 -18.91 21.20 -3.81
N ASP A 47 -19.10 22.21 -4.66
CA ASP A 47 -18.02 23.12 -5.07
C ASP A 47 -17.35 23.86 -3.90
N VAL A 48 -18.12 24.15 -2.84
CA VAL A 48 -17.61 24.79 -1.61
C VAL A 48 -16.52 23.96 -0.93
N GLU A 49 -16.53 22.64 -1.11
CA GLU A 49 -15.56 21.70 -0.51
C GLU A 49 -14.31 21.51 -1.36
N ARG A 50 -14.27 22.09 -2.56
CA ARG A 50 -13.17 21.91 -3.51
C ARG A 50 -11.81 22.20 -2.88
N PHE A 51 -11.75 23.23 -2.04
CA PHE A 51 -10.53 23.68 -1.35
C PHE A 51 -10.40 23.12 0.08
N GLU A 52 -11.46 22.52 0.61
CA GLU A 52 -11.49 21.92 1.94
C GLU A 52 -11.26 20.41 1.86
N LEU A 53 -12.27 19.58 2.15
CA LEU A 53 -12.14 18.13 2.26
C LEU A 53 -11.60 17.49 0.97
N ALA A 54 -12.06 17.99 -0.18
CA ALA A 54 -11.62 17.50 -1.49
C ALA A 54 -10.13 17.73 -1.74
N SER A 55 -9.57 18.84 -1.22
CA SER A 55 -8.16 19.15 -1.37
C SER A 55 -7.30 18.32 -0.42
N GLN A 56 -7.76 18.13 0.81
CA GLN A 56 -7.13 17.30 1.85
C GLN A 56 -7.06 15.83 1.41
N LEU A 57 -8.16 15.26 0.93
CA LEU A 57 -8.21 13.89 0.38
C LEU A 57 -7.19 13.65 -0.73
N ARG A 58 -7.13 14.55 -1.72
CA ARG A 58 -6.19 14.42 -2.83
C ARG A 58 -4.74 14.55 -2.36
N ARG A 59 -4.45 15.41 -1.38
CA ARG A 59 -3.10 15.55 -0.81
C ARG A 59 -2.69 14.30 -0.05
N ALA A 60 -3.52 13.80 0.87
CA ALA A 60 -3.26 12.58 1.62
C ALA A 60 -3.06 11.38 0.69
N ALA A 61 -3.94 11.20 -0.31
CA ALA A 61 -3.85 10.12 -1.28
C ALA A 61 -2.53 10.14 -2.08
N LYS A 62 -2.11 11.31 -2.59
CA LYS A 62 -0.83 11.45 -3.31
C LYS A 62 0.39 11.30 -2.41
N SER A 63 0.27 11.65 -1.13
CA SER A 63 1.33 11.56 -0.14
C SER A 63 1.76 10.11 0.11
N VAL A 64 0.85 9.13 0.01
CA VAL A 64 1.16 7.71 0.21
C VAL A 64 2.24 7.20 -0.77
N PRO A 65 2.03 7.20 -2.10
CA PRO A 65 3.06 6.73 -3.03
C PRO A 65 4.29 7.65 -3.06
N ALA A 66 4.15 8.95 -2.79
CA ALA A 66 5.27 9.89 -2.73
C ALA A 66 6.24 9.55 -1.59
N ASN A 67 5.72 9.35 -0.38
CA ASN A 67 6.53 8.96 0.79
C ASN A 67 7.20 7.60 0.60
N ILE A 68 6.53 6.63 -0.02
CA ILE A 68 7.15 5.33 -0.33
C ILE A 68 8.36 5.50 -1.27
N ALA A 69 8.20 6.30 -2.33
CA ALA A 69 9.25 6.53 -3.31
C ALA A 69 10.43 7.31 -2.72
N GLU A 70 10.15 8.38 -1.97
CA GLU A 70 11.17 9.19 -1.30
C GLU A 70 11.93 8.37 -0.26
N GLY A 71 11.21 7.64 0.59
CA GLY A 71 11.79 6.74 1.59
C GLY A 71 12.67 5.66 0.97
N TYR A 72 12.26 5.08 -0.16
CA TYR A 72 13.09 4.08 -0.87
C TYR A 72 14.43 4.66 -1.35
N GLY A 73 14.48 5.97 -1.63
CA GLY A 73 15.73 6.69 -1.88
C GLY A 73 16.69 6.69 -0.67
N LYS A 74 16.15 6.59 0.55
CA LYS A 74 16.87 6.57 1.84
C LYS A 74 17.07 5.17 2.42
N LYS A 75 16.69 4.11 1.69
CA LYS A 75 16.69 2.70 2.15
C LYS A 75 18.00 2.14 2.72
N ARG A 76 19.14 2.79 2.49
CA ARG A 76 20.43 2.40 3.11
C ARG A 76 20.36 2.46 4.63
N SER A 77 19.60 3.40 5.18
CA SER A 77 19.24 3.46 6.60
C SER A 77 17.86 2.85 6.78
N ALA A 78 17.75 1.71 7.48
CA ALA A 78 16.43 1.14 7.76
C ALA A 78 15.57 2.10 8.59
N LYS A 79 16.18 2.82 9.54
CA LYS A 79 15.49 3.81 10.37
C LYS A 79 14.83 4.90 9.53
N GLU A 80 15.57 5.50 8.59
CA GLU A 80 15.02 6.57 7.75
C GLU A 80 13.90 6.03 6.86
N PHE A 81 14.13 4.91 6.16
CA PHE A 81 13.10 4.38 5.28
C PHE A 81 11.83 3.98 6.05
N LYS A 82 11.96 3.35 7.22
CA LYS A 82 10.81 3.06 8.09
C LYS A 82 10.06 4.32 8.50
N SER A 83 10.74 5.43 8.78
CA SER A 83 10.09 6.72 9.09
C SER A 83 9.20 7.19 7.93
N TYR A 84 9.72 7.17 6.70
CA TYR A 84 8.94 7.52 5.50
C TYR A 84 7.77 6.57 5.25
N LEU A 85 7.96 5.26 5.46
CA LEU A 85 6.85 4.30 5.40
C LEU A 85 5.80 4.58 6.48
N GLY A 86 6.21 5.03 7.66
CA GLY A 86 5.31 5.49 8.72
C GLY A 86 4.49 6.71 8.30
N HIS A 87 5.09 7.68 7.61
CA HIS A 87 4.36 8.81 7.04
C HIS A 87 3.36 8.37 5.96
N ALA A 88 3.76 7.44 5.08
CA ALA A 88 2.85 6.84 4.10
C ALA A 88 1.67 6.11 4.77
N LEU A 89 1.91 5.40 5.87
CA LEU A 89 0.89 4.71 6.65
C LEU A 89 -0.09 5.72 7.28
N GLY A 90 0.43 6.79 7.87
CA GLY A 90 -0.38 7.89 8.40
C GLY A 90 -1.27 8.52 7.33
N SER A 91 -0.72 8.83 6.16
CA SER A 91 -1.51 9.37 5.03
C SER A 91 -2.56 8.38 4.49
N ALA A 92 -2.31 7.08 4.51
CA ALA A 92 -3.30 6.08 4.11
C ALA A 92 -4.51 6.07 5.08
N ASN A 93 -4.24 6.12 6.38
CA ASN A 93 -5.28 6.20 7.40
C ASN A 93 -6.05 7.53 7.31
N GLU A 94 -5.35 8.64 7.04
CA GLU A 94 -5.97 9.96 6.84
C GLU A 94 -6.94 9.95 5.65
N VAL A 95 -6.61 9.25 4.55
CA VAL A 95 -7.57 9.08 3.44
C VAL A 95 -8.84 8.38 3.90
N VAL A 96 -8.72 7.29 4.67
CA VAL A 96 -9.89 6.55 5.17
C VAL A 96 -10.77 7.45 6.05
N VAL A 97 -10.16 8.14 7.02
CA VAL A 97 -10.88 9.08 7.90
C VAL A 97 -11.60 10.17 7.10
N HIS A 98 -10.95 10.76 6.10
CA HIS A 98 -11.59 11.80 5.29
C HIS A 98 -12.72 11.27 4.40
N LEU A 99 -12.65 10.02 3.94
CA LEU A 99 -13.76 9.36 3.24
C LEU A 99 -14.95 9.14 4.18
N GLU A 100 -14.70 8.68 5.41
CA GLU A 100 -15.74 8.51 6.44
C GLU A 100 -16.38 9.85 6.84
N ILE A 101 -15.59 10.92 6.94
CA ILE A 101 -16.10 12.28 7.15
C ILE A 101 -17.03 12.69 6.00
N ALA A 102 -16.66 12.42 4.75
CA ALA A 102 -17.48 12.75 3.59
C ALA A 102 -18.86 12.05 3.61
N VAL A 103 -18.92 10.82 4.14
CA VAL A 103 -20.18 10.11 4.39
C VAL A 103 -20.96 10.75 5.54
N ALA A 104 -20.28 11.02 6.67
CA ALA A 104 -20.92 11.58 7.86
C ALA A 104 -21.58 12.94 7.63
N ILE A 105 -21.02 13.76 6.71
CA ILE A 105 -21.59 15.06 6.32
C ILE A 105 -22.47 15.01 5.08
N GLY A 106 -22.71 13.81 4.51
CA GLY A 106 -23.71 13.58 3.46
C GLY A 106 -23.27 13.94 2.03
N TYR A 107 -21.98 14.01 1.74
CA TYR A 107 -21.50 14.31 0.37
C TYR A 107 -21.48 13.08 -0.54
N VAL A 108 -21.35 11.89 0.05
CA VAL A 108 -21.36 10.60 -0.64
C VAL A 108 -22.01 9.54 0.25
N ALA A 109 -22.48 8.44 -0.33
CA ALA A 109 -23.03 7.31 0.41
C ALA A 109 -21.91 6.35 0.87
N GLN A 110 -22.19 5.49 1.85
CA GLN A 110 -21.23 4.50 2.35
C GLN A 110 -20.74 3.57 1.22
N GLU A 111 -21.64 3.20 0.31
CA GLU A 111 -21.34 2.29 -0.79
C GLU A 111 -20.38 2.92 -1.81
N ASP A 112 -20.36 4.26 -1.90
CA ASP A 112 -19.48 4.99 -2.80
C ASP A 112 -18.00 4.93 -2.37
N ILE A 113 -17.74 4.78 -1.07
CA ILE A 113 -16.39 4.82 -0.51
C ILE A 113 -15.81 3.44 -0.23
N GLN A 114 -16.64 2.39 -0.13
CA GLN A 114 -16.24 1.09 0.41
C GLN A 114 -15.00 0.50 -0.30
N ALA A 115 -14.99 0.50 -1.63
CA ALA A 115 -13.86 -0.04 -2.40
C ALA A 115 -12.56 0.76 -2.20
N LEU A 116 -12.66 2.08 -1.94
CA LEU A 116 -11.51 2.92 -1.63
C LEU A 116 -11.00 2.63 -0.21
N VAL A 117 -11.90 2.54 0.77
CA VAL A 117 -11.57 2.18 2.16
C VAL A 117 -10.85 0.84 2.21
N ASP A 118 -11.45 -0.21 1.63
CA ASP A 118 -10.84 -1.55 1.56
C ASP A 118 -9.46 -1.50 0.89
N GLY A 119 -9.33 -0.71 -0.16
CA GLY A 119 -8.07 -0.50 -0.88
C GLY A 119 -6.99 0.10 0.01
N TYR A 120 -7.30 1.19 0.71
CA TYR A 120 -6.36 1.88 1.60
C TYR A 120 -6.05 1.08 2.87
N ASP A 121 -6.99 0.29 3.39
CA ASP A 121 -6.76 -0.65 4.48
C ASP A 121 -5.74 -1.73 4.09
N ILE A 122 -5.82 -2.25 2.86
CA ILE A 122 -4.82 -3.18 2.35
C ILE A 122 -3.46 -2.48 2.22
N VAL A 123 -3.43 -1.24 1.71
CA VAL A 123 -2.19 -0.44 1.64
C VAL A 123 -1.57 -0.27 3.04
N ALA A 124 -2.37 0.09 4.04
CA ALA A 124 -1.93 0.26 5.43
C ALA A 124 -1.34 -1.03 6.00
N LYS A 125 -2.03 -2.17 5.81
CA LYS A 125 -1.54 -3.50 6.22
C LYS A 125 -0.22 -3.87 5.53
N GLN A 126 -0.07 -3.53 4.25
CA GLN A 126 1.16 -3.78 3.48
C GLN A 126 2.31 -2.90 3.97
N LEU A 127 2.06 -1.62 4.24
CA LEU A 127 3.04 -0.68 4.80
C LEU A 127 3.50 -1.13 6.18
N TYR A 128 2.57 -1.48 7.07
CA TYR A 128 2.89 -1.98 8.40
C TYR A 128 3.80 -3.22 8.34
N ARG A 129 3.45 -4.22 7.51
CA ARG A 129 4.28 -5.41 7.32
C ARG A 129 5.67 -5.08 6.75
N LEU A 130 5.76 -4.12 5.84
CA LEU A 130 7.03 -3.68 5.28
C LEU A 130 7.88 -2.97 6.33
N ILE A 131 7.30 -2.11 7.16
CA ILE A 131 7.98 -1.44 8.27
C ILE A 131 8.56 -2.47 9.23
N GLU A 132 7.78 -3.46 9.64
CA GLU A 132 8.23 -4.50 10.58
C GLU A 132 9.37 -5.34 10.00
N SER A 133 9.23 -5.76 8.74
CA SER A 133 10.18 -6.69 8.10
C SER A 133 11.42 -6.02 7.51
N TRP A 134 11.42 -4.71 7.24
CA TRP A 134 12.57 -4.07 6.61
C TRP A 134 13.77 -4.00 7.56
N THR A 135 14.94 -4.41 7.07
CA THR A 135 16.22 -4.31 7.76
C THR A 135 17.23 -3.58 6.88
N ASP A 136 18.37 -3.16 7.43
CA ASP A 136 19.37 -2.39 6.68
C ASP A 136 19.70 -3.07 5.34
N TYR A 137 19.67 -2.29 4.26
CA TYR A 137 19.76 -2.78 2.89
C TYR A 137 21.00 -3.66 2.63
N GLY A 138 22.09 -3.44 3.38
CA GLY A 138 23.32 -4.25 3.29
C GLY A 138 23.26 -5.63 3.96
N LYS A 139 22.27 -5.92 4.81
CA LYS A 139 22.13 -7.21 5.52
C LYS A 139 21.14 -8.17 4.87
N GLN A 140 20.29 -7.67 3.96
CA GLN A 140 19.26 -8.44 3.27
C GLN A 140 19.82 -9.57 2.38
N GLY A 141 21.08 -9.46 1.94
CA GLY A 141 21.76 -10.50 1.15
C GLY A 141 22.24 -11.72 1.96
N SER A 142 22.29 -11.65 3.30
CA SER A 142 22.77 -12.76 4.14
C SER A 142 21.67 -13.72 4.62
N THR A 143 20.42 -13.25 4.66
CA THR A 143 19.29 -14.06 5.16
C THR A 143 18.87 -15.11 4.14
N SER A 144 18.89 -14.78 2.84
CA SER A 144 18.58 -15.72 1.76
C SER A 144 19.56 -16.91 1.70
N ALA A 145 20.84 -16.73 2.07
CA ALA A 145 21.81 -17.82 2.06
C ALA A 145 21.66 -18.78 3.24
N ARG A 146 21.17 -18.29 4.40
CA ARG A 146 20.98 -19.11 5.62
C ARG A 146 19.70 -19.94 5.59
N GLU A 147 18.69 -19.54 4.82
CA GLU A 147 17.44 -20.29 4.68
C GLU A 147 17.56 -21.48 3.72
N THR A 148 18.40 -21.35 2.69
CA THR A 148 18.72 -22.45 1.77
C THR A 148 19.57 -23.53 2.44
N ALA A 149 20.51 -23.13 3.32
CA ALA A 149 21.40 -24.06 4.02
C ALA A 149 20.74 -24.87 5.17
N ARG A 150 19.51 -24.52 5.58
CA ARG A 150 18.75 -25.27 6.61
C ARG A 150 17.77 -26.29 6.02
N ARG A 151 17.66 -26.36 4.68
CA ARG A 151 16.76 -27.28 3.96
C ARG A 151 17.52 -28.33 3.13
N THR A 152 18.84 -28.41 3.29
CA THR A 152 19.75 -29.44 2.77
C THR A 152 20.41 -30.13 3.94
#